data_AF-A0A942P4F4-F1
#
_entry.id   AF-A0A942P4F4-F1
#
_cell.length_a   1.000
_cell.length_b   1.000
_cell.length_c   1.000
_cell.angle_alpha   90.00
_cell.angle_beta   90.00
_cell.angle_gamma   90.00
#
_symmetry.space_group_name_H-M   'P 1'
#
loop_
_entity.id
_entity.type
_entity.pdbx_description
1 polymer ?
#
loop_
_entity_poly.entity_id
_entity_poly.type
_entity_poly.pdbx_seq_one_letter_code
_entity_poly.pdbx_strand_id
1 'polypeptide(L)'
;PWASTTPATRARQPSANWATCLRGARMSNGNPAAFFAQRNIQAERIPNNVLEKARKIIGKIERGVSYTTFRGKRLCTDREKISIPVGRKWRMLARDSPDGIHVYAVLSHETYNYFI
;
A
#
# COMPACT_ATOMS: atom_id res chain seq x y z
N PRO A 1 -11.91 -39.73 27.38
CA PRO A 1 -12.25 -39.65 25.94
C PRO A 1 -12.84 -38.28 25.60
N TRP A 2 -12.69 -37.87 24.34
CA TRP A 2 -13.10 -36.63 23.67
C TRP A 2 -12.42 -35.31 24.12
N ALA A 3 -11.42 -34.94 23.32
CA ALA A 3 -10.74 -33.66 23.28
C ALA A 3 -11.61 -32.61 22.59
N SER A 4 -11.39 -31.33 22.89
CA SER A 4 -11.75 -30.22 22.01
C SER A 4 -10.72 -29.10 22.18
N THR A 5 -9.68 -29.20 21.36
CA THR A 5 -8.64 -28.17 21.19
C THR A 5 -9.17 -27.13 20.20
N THR A 6 -9.45 -25.91 20.66
CA THR A 6 -9.64 -24.76 19.78
C THR A 6 -8.29 -24.04 19.63
N PRO A 7 -7.71 -23.89 18.43
CA PRO A 7 -6.57 -23.02 18.25
C PRO A 7 -7.09 -21.58 18.14
N ALA A 8 -6.90 -20.80 19.21
CA ALA A 8 -7.10 -19.36 19.18
C ALA A 8 -6.20 -18.76 18.09
N THR A 9 -6.84 -18.07 17.14
CA THR A 9 -6.23 -17.35 16.03
C THR A 9 -5.04 -16.52 16.50
N ARG A 10 -3.88 -16.86 15.95
CA ARG A 10 -2.57 -16.22 16.15
C ARG A 10 -2.69 -14.72 15.84
N ALA A 11 -2.95 -13.92 16.87
CA ALA A 11 -2.88 -12.48 16.81
C ALA A 11 -1.43 -12.07 16.54
N ARG A 12 -1.16 -11.71 15.28
CA ARG A 12 0.13 -11.16 14.86
C ARG A 12 0.21 -9.72 15.34
N GLN A 13 0.66 -9.52 16.57
CA GLN A 13 1.22 -8.22 16.97
C GLN A 13 2.51 -7.98 16.17
N PRO A 14 2.76 -6.73 15.78
CA PRO A 14 4.06 -6.21 16.13
C PRO A 14 3.94 -4.89 16.87
N SER A 15 4.80 -4.81 17.88
CA SER A 15 5.06 -3.73 18.80
C SER A 15 5.53 -2.46 18.10
N ALA A 16 5.26 -1.35 18.79
CA ALA A 16 5.75 -0.02 18.48
C ALA A 16 7.29 0.03 18.42
N ASN A 17 7.82 0.77 17.44
CA ASN A 17 8.92 1.72 17.62
C ASN A 17 9.10 2.56 16.33
N TRP A 18 8.55 3.77 16.33
CA TRP A 18 8.41 4.65 15.16
C TRP A 18 9.57 5.66 15.00
N ALA A 19 10.70 5.47 15.67
CA ALA A 19 11.78 6.47 15.70
C ALA A 19 13.12 6.07 15.04
N THR A 20 13.33 4.83 14.59
CA THR A 20 14.69 4.41 14.18
C THR A 20 14.70 3.68 12.84
N CYS A 21 14.67 4.41 11.73
CA CYS A 21 15.20 3.99 10.42
C CYS A 21 15.18 5.15 9.41
N LEU A 22 15.87 6.25 9.74
CA LEU A 22 16.28 7.28 8.77
C LEU A 22 17.80 7.31 8.69
N ARG A 23 18.42 6.18 8.31
CA ARG A 23 19.81 6.17 7.84
C ARG A 23 19.95 5.16 6.70
N GLY A 24 20.31 5.67 5.52
CA GLY A 24 21.15 4.90 4.60
C GLY A 24 20.50 4.14 3.44
N ALA A 25 19.40 4.61 2.84
CA ALA A 25 19.04 4.15 1.50
C ALA A 25 19.12 5.32 0.52
N ARG A 26 20.32 5.51 -0.06
CA ARG A 26 20.52 6.28 -1.30
C ARG A 26 19.71 5.57 -2.39
N MET A 27 18.42 5.87 -2.48
CA MET A 27 17.55 5.32 -3.52
C MET A 27 18.06 5.86 -4.85
N SER A 28 18.60 4.95 -5.66
CA SER A 28 19.15 5.19 -7.00
C SER A 28 18.27 6.16 -7.80
N ASN A 29 18.91 7.05 -8.58
CA ASN A 29 18.34 7.95 -9.60
C ASN A 29 17.56 7.18 -10.69
N GLY A 30 16.58 6.38 -10.30
CA GLY A 30 15.71 5.63 -11.19
C GLY A 30 14.41 6.38 -11.36
N ASN A 31 14.05 6.64 -12.62
CA ASN A 31 12.80 7.27 -12.99
C ASN A 31 11.63 6.55 -12.30
N PRO A 32 10.86 7.24 -11.42
CA PRO A 32 9.77 6.59 -10.70
C PRO A 32 8.73 6.02 -11.67
N ALA A 33 8.48 6.64 -12.83
CA ALA A 33 7.54 6.13 -13.83
C ALA A 33 7.90 4.70 -14.30
N ALA A 34 9.19 4.39 -14.44
CA ALA A 34 9.65 3.06 -14.84
C ALA A 34 9.32 1.99 -13.79
N PHE A 35 9.37 2.34 -12.49
CA PHE A 35 9.00 1.44 -11.39
C PHE A 35 7.51 1.04 -11.46
N PHE A 36 6.64 1.98 -11.81
CA PHE A 36 5.21 1.75 -11.96
C PHE A 36 4.90 0.95 -13.22
N ALA A 37 5.51 1.30 -14.36
CA ALA A 37 5.35 0.58 -15.62
C ALA A 37 5.75 -0.90 -15.51
N GLN A 38 6.88 -1.19 -14.86
CA GLN A 38 7.35 -2.57 -14.63
C GLN A 38 6.36 -3.41 -13.82
N ARG A 39 5.63 -2.79 -12.90
CA ARG A 39 4.65 -3.45 -12.02
C ARG A 39 3.22 -3.41 -12.57
N ASN A 40 3.03 -2.94 -13.80
CA ASN A 40 1.71 -2.73 -14.40
C ASN A 40 0.80 -1.82 -13.53
N ILE A 41 1.39 -0.84 -12.83
CA ILE A 41 0.64 0.08 -11.99
C ILE A 41 0.21 1.27 -12.84
N GLN A 42 -1.11 1.48 -12.93
CA GLN A 42 -1.66 2.64 -13.62
C GLN A 42 -1.30 3.92 -12.87
N ALA A 43 -0.55 4.81 -13.51
CA ALA A 43 -0.02 6.01 -12.90
C ALA A 43 0.04 7.19 -13.88
N GLU A 44 -1.02 7.39 -14.67
CA GLU A 44 -1.06 8.41 -15.72
C GLU A 44 -1.26 9.82 -15.17
N ARG A 45 -0.53 10.79 -15.73
CA ARG A 45 -0.65 12.24 -15.43
C ARG A 45 -0.43 12.60 -13.95
N ILE A 46 0.39 11.83 -13.25
CA ILE A 46 0.72 12.05 -11.84
C ILE A 46 2.02 12.84 -11.73
N PRO A 47 2.08 13.90 -10.90
CA PRO A 47 3.33 14.63 -10.69
C PRO A 47 4.39 13.78 -9.95
N ASN A 48 5.66 13.99 -10.30
CA ASN A 48 6.79 13.17 -9.84
C ASN A 48 6.90 13.07 -8.31
N ASN A 49 6.61 14.15 -7.59
CA ASN A 49 6.61 14.18 -6.13
C ASN A 49 5.60 13.18 -5.50
N VAL A 50 4.48 12.92 -6.16
CA VAL A 50 3.48 11.94 -5.74
C VAL A 50 3.93 10.54 -6.10
N LEU A 51 4.49 10.34 -7.31
CA LEU A 51 5.06 9.06 -7.73
C LEU A 51 6.18 8.59 -6.78
N GLU A 52 7.06 9.49 -6.36
CA GLU A 52 8.10 9.17 -5.37
C GLU A 52 7.52 8.77 -4.01
N LYS A 53 6.49 9.47 -3.53
CA LYS A 53 5.80 9.12 -2.28
C LYS A 53 5.11 7.76 -2.40
N ALA A 54 4.39 7.53 -3.49
CA ALA A 54 3.76 6.24 -3.75
C ALA A 54 4.78 5.11 -3.79
N ARG A 55 5.90 5.29 -4.51
CA ARG A 55 7.02 4.32 -4.54
C ARG A 55 7.56 4.02 -3.14
N LYS A 56 7.74 5.03 -2.30
CA LYS A 56 8.18 4.85 -0.90
C LYS A 56 7.15 4.08 -0.06
N ILE A 57 5.86 4.30 -0.27
CA ILE A 57 4.79 3.58 0.43
C ILE A 57 4.76 2.12 -0.04
N ILE A 58 4.81 1.87 -1.35
CA ILE A 58 4.84 0.52 -1.94
C ILE A 58 6.00 -0.29 -1.36
N GLY A 59 7.21 0.27 -1.39
CA GLY A 59 8.38 -0.42 -0.83
C GLY A 59 8.30 -0.67 0.67
N LYS A 60 7.48 0.07 1.43
CA LYS A 60 7.21 -0.23 2.85
C LYS A 60 6.18 -1.34 3.00
N ILE A 61 5.12 -1.33 2.20
CA ILE A 61 4.09 -2.37 2.19
C ILE A 61 4.69 -3.73 1.79
N GLU A 62 5.53 -3.76 0.74
CA GLU A 62 6.25 -4.96 0.30
C GLU A 62 7.18 -5.52 1.40
N ARG A 63 7.68 -4.67 2.31
CA ARG A 63 8.48 -5.08 3.48
C ARG A 63 7.63 -5.55 4.67
N GLY A 64 6.31 -5.62 4.52
CA GLY A 64 5.37 -6.08 5.55
C GLY A 64 4.82 -4.97 6.46
N VAL A 65 5.03 -3.69 6.14
CA VAL A 65 4.37 -2.60 6.88
C VAL A 65 2.89 -2.59 6.55
N SER A 66 2.04 -2.61 7.58
CA SER A 66 0.59 -2.58 7.41
C SER A 66 0.14 -1.31 6.68
N TYR A 67 -0.75 -1.47 5.70
CA TYR A 67 -1.40 -0.39 4.95
C TYR A 67 -2.19 0.58 5.85
N THR A 68 -2.63 0.13 7.03
CA THR A 68 -3.32 0.97 8.01
C THR A 68 -2.45 2.10 8.55
N THR A 69 -1.12 1.90 8.58
CA THR A 69 -0.12 2.93 8.95
C THR A 69 -0.18 4.15 8.03
N PHE A 70 -0.58 3.94 6.78
CA PHE A 70 -0.72 4.99 5.77
C PHE A 70 -2.14 5.54 5.70
N ARG A 71 -2.96 5.31 6.73
CA ARG A 71 -4.41 5.64 6.73
C ARG A 71 -5.17 4.92 5.61
N GLY A 72 -4.65 3.78 5.16
CA GLY A 72 -5.30 2.94 4.17
C GLY A 72 -6.60 2.35 4.72
N LYS A 73 -7.61 2.27 3.88
CA LYS A 73 -8.94 1.74 4.20
C LYS A 73 -9.34 0.70 3.17
N ARG A 74 -9.93 -0.41 3.62
CA ARG A 74 -10.62 -1.34 2.72
C ARG A 74 -11.88 -0.68 2.19
N LEU A 75 -12.16 -0.86 0.91
CA LEU A 75 -13.40 -0.36 0.32
C LEU A 75 -14.57 -1.19 0.87
N CYS A 76 -15.70 -0.53 1.13
CA CYS A 76 -16.89 -1.21 1.64
C CYS A 76 -17.53 -2.09 0.55
N THR A 77 -17.56 -1.60 -0.68
CA THR A 77 -18.12 -2.29 -1.85
C THR A 77 -17.33 -3.56 -2.21
N ASP A 78 -16.02 -3.54 -1.97
CA ASP A 78 -15.12 -4.65 -2.28
C ASP A 78 -14.01 -4.71 -1.24
N ARG A 79 -14.11 -5.70 -0.34
CA ARG A 79 -13.21 -5.82 0.82
C ARG A 79 -11.82 -6.31 0.42
N GLU A 80 -11.63 -6.79 -0.81
CA GLU A 80 -10.32 -7.13 -1.36
C GLU A 80 -9.56 -5.88 -1.81
N LYS A 81 -10.28 -4.79 -2.10
CA LYS A 81 -9.67 -3.52 -2.51
C LYS A 81 -9.35 -2.65 -1.30
N ILE A 82 -8.18 -2.04 -1.34
CA ILE A 82 -7.63 -1.15 -0.32
C ILE A 82 -7.31 0.19 -0.99
N SER A 83 -7.86 1.28 -0.44
CA SER A 83 -7.52 2.65 -0.82
C SER A 83 -6.54 3.23 0.19
N ILE A 84 -5.39 3.71 -0.29
CA ILE A 84 -4.33 4.30 0.52
C ILE A 84 -4.09 5.74 0.07
N PRO A 85 -4.27 6.75 0.95
CA PRO A 85 -4.00 8.13 0.58
C PRO A 85 -2.49 8.37 0.43
N VAL A 86 -2.08 8.90 -0.72
CA VAL A 86 -0.68 9.34 -0.97
C VAL A 86 -0.51 10.84 -0.68
N GLY A 87 -1.62 11.57 -0.59
CA GLY A 87 -1.69 12.97 -0.23
C GLY A 87 -3.14 13.45 -0.14
N ARG A 88 -3.36 14.77 -0.31
CA ARG A 88 -4.72 15.35 -0.22
C ARG A 88 -5.58 15.06 -1.45
N LYS A 89 -4.97 14.99 -2.64
CA LYS A 89 -5.68 14.83 -3.93
C LYS A 89 -5.49 13.46 -4.57
N TRP A 90 -4.65 12.60 -4.01
CA TRP A 90 -4.18 11.37 -4.67
C TRP A 90 -4.40 10.15 -3.78
N ARG A 91 -4.91 9.09 -4.38
CA ARG A 91 -5.17 7.80 -3.76
C ARG A 91 -4.48 6.71 -4.56
N MET A 92 -3.95 5.75 -3.84
CA MET A 92 -3.38 4.53 -4.38
C MET A 92 -4.36 3.39 -4.10
N LEU A 93 -4.61 2.55 -5.09
CA LEU A 93 -5.44 1.37 -4.98
C LEU A 93 -4.53 0.15 -4.94
N ALA A 94 -4.81 -0.68 -3.94
CA ALA A 94 -4.15 -1.96 -3.75
C ALA A 94 -5.20 -3.05 -3.62
N ARG A 95 -4.80 -4.27 -3.92
CA ARG A 95 -5.60 -5.47 -3.71
C ARG A 95 -4.89 -6.36 -2.70
N ASP A 96 -5.66 -6.88 -1.76
CA ASP A 96 -5.21 -7.90 -0.82
C ASP A 96 -5.29 -9.26 -1.53
N SER A 97 -4.14 -9.88 -1.75
CA SER A 97 -4.00 -11.22 -2.34
C SER A 97 -3.38 -12.18 -1.32
N PRO A 98 -3.46 -13.51 -1.52
CA PRO A 98 -2.80 -14.49 -0.64
C PRO A 98 -1.29 -14.26 -0.50
N ASP A 99 -0.64 -13.76 -1.57
CA ASP A 99 0.79 -13.46 -1.63
C ASP A 99 1.17 -12.11 -0.99
N GLY A 100 0.18 -11.32 -0.59
CA GLY A 100 0.35 -10.00 0.01
C GLY A 100 -0.46 -8.91 -0.67
N ILE A 101 -0.11 -7.66 -0.37
CA ILE A 101 -0.84 -6.49 -0.86
C ILE A 101 -0.17 -5.97 -2.12
N HIS A 102 -0.88 -6.04 -3.24
CA HIS A 102 -0.40 -5.60 -4.54
C HIS A 102 -1.05 -4.29 -4.94
N VAL A 103 -0.24 -3.26 -5.14
CA VAL A 103 -0.70 -1.98 -5.68
C VAL A 103 -0.89 -2.13 -7.18
N TYR A 104 -2.02 -1.64 -7.71
CA TYR A 104 -2.33 -1.72 -9.14
C TYR A 104 -2.67 -0.37 -9.77
N ALA A 105 -3.04 0.65 -8.99
CA ALA A 105 -3.29 1.99 -9.53
C ALA A 105 -2.95 3.11 -8.56
N VAL A 106 -2.57 4.26 -9.08
CA VAL A 106 -2.50 5.54 -8.38
C VAL A 106 -3.34 6.52 -9.18
N LEU A 107 -4.32 7.15 -8.54
CA LEU A 107 -5.34 7.96 -9.20
C LEU A 107 -5.59 9.24 -8.40
N SER A 108 -6.04 10.28 -9.08
CA SER A 108 -6.55 11.48 -8.41
C SER A 108 -7.92 11.19 -7.79
N HIS A 109 -8.33 12.02 -6.83
CA HIS A 109 -9.69 12.00 -6.28
C HIS A 109 -10.77 12.18 -7.36
N GLU A 110 -10.50 13.00 -8.36
CA GLU A 110 -11.44 13.30 -9.45
C GLU A 110 -11.67 12.09 -10.34
N THR A 111 -10.58 11.39 -10.71
CA THR A 111 -10.66 10.14 -11.47
C THR A 111 -11.28 9.02 -10.64
N TYR A 112 -10.96 8.93 -9.35
CA TYR A 112 -11.52 7.92 -8.45
C TYR A 112 -13.06 8.02 -8.37
N ASN A 113 -13.60 9.23 -8.22
CA ASN A 113 -15.05 9.44 -8.12
C ASN A 113 -15.83 9.09 -9.39
N TYR A 114 -15.17 8.91 -10.52
CA TYR A 114 -15.82 8.48 -11.77
C TYR A 114 -15.92 6.94 -11.88
N PHE A 115 -15.12 6.20 -11.10
CA PHE A 115 -15.00 4.73 -11.17
C PHE A 115 -15.70 3.96 -10.04
N ILE A 116 -16.23 4.68 -9.03
CA ILE A 116 -17.06 4.13 -7.94
C ILE A 116 -18.49 4.62 -8.08
#